data_AF-A0A419SKL9-F1
#
_entry.id   AF-A0A419SKL9-F1
#
_cell.length_a   1.000
_cell.length_b   1.000
_cell.length_c   1.000
_cell.angle_alpha   90.00
_cell.angle_beta   90.00
_cell.angle_gamma   90.00
#
_symmetry.space_group_name_H-M   'P 1'
#
loop_
_entity.id
_entity.type
_entity.pdbx_description
1 polymer ?
#
loop_
_entity_poly.entity_id
_entity_poly.type
_entity_poly.pdbx_seq_one_letter_code
_entity_poly.pdbx_strand_id
1 'polypeptide(L)'
;MVVDEFRLIFLLFIVLLSLFIVGSVLYKGRYKARFKEVGMMAAIVCPILSAKFMWDIGIIADETGRGGDPVSSLMFFVIVGLSFSIFIFTKSRAAVDETWV
;
A
#
# COMPACT_ATOMS: atom_id res chain seq x y z
N MET A 1 -0.82 9.51 21.71
CA MET A 1 -1.89 8.48 21.77
C MET A 1 -2.66 8.40 20.46
N VAL A 2 -3.54 9.35 20.09
CA VAL A 2 -4.31 9.23 18.82
C VAL A 2 -3.41 9.16 17.57
N VAL A 3 -2.33 9.96 17.52
CA VAL A 3 -1.36 9.93 16.39
C VAL A 3 -0.58 8.60 16.34
N ASP A 4 -0.36 7.94 17.47
CA ASP A 4 0.36 6.65 17.53
C ASP A 4 -0.48 5.49 16.96
N GLU A 5 -1.79 5.53 17.14
CA GLU A 5 -2.72 4.55 16.59
C GLU A 5 -2.75 4.61 15.05
N PHE A 6 -2.79 5.82 14.48
CA PHE A 6 -2.71 5.99 13.03
C PHE A 6 -1.37 5.51 12.45
N ARG A 7 -0.26 5.77 13.15
CA ARG A 7 1.07 5.27 12.74
C ARG A 7 1.12 3.75 12.71
N LEU A 8 0.49 3.08 13.66
CA LEU A 8 0.39 1.62 13.68
C LEU A 8 -0.42 1.08 12.50
N ILE A 9 -1.50 1.76 12.11
CA ILE A 9 -2.30 1.40 10.93
C ILE A 9 -1.48 1.56 9.63
N PHE A 10 -0.73 2.65 9.47
CA PHE A 10 0.14 2.83 8.31
C PHE A 10 1.23 1.75 8.24
N LEU A 11 1.85 1.41 9.38
CA LEU A 11 2.82 0.31 9.44
C LEU A 11 2.20 -1.02 9.02
N LEU A 12 0.97 -1.32 9.45
CA LEU A 12 0.27 -2.53 9.02
C LEU A 12 0.05 -2.55 7.50
N PHE A 13 -0.32 -1.44 6.88
CA PHE A 13 -0.44 -1.36 5.41
C PHE A 13 0.90 -1.57 4.71
N ILE A 14 2.00 -1.00 5.21
CA ILE A 14 3.34 -1.19 4.65
C ILE A 14 3.76 -2.66 4.73
N VAL A 15 3.57 -3.30 5.89
CA VAL A 15 3.88 -4.73 6.08
C VAL A 15 3.00 -5.59 5.16
N LEU A 16 1.70 -5.30 5.07
CA LEU A 16 0.80 -6.03 4.18
C LEU A 16 1.23 -5.93 2.70
N LEU A 17 1.49 -4.72 2.21
CA LEU A 17 1.91 -4.48 0.83
C LEU A 17 3.27 -5.12 0.52
N SER A 18 4.22 -5.07 1.46
CA SER A 18 5.51 -5.72 1.30
C SER A 18 5.40 -7.25 1.24
N LEU A 19 4.54 -7.86 2.05
CA LEU A 19 4.23 -9.30 1.96
C LEU A 19 3.61 -9.65 0.60
N PHE A 20 2.75 -8.79 0.05
CA PHE A 20 2.21 -9.00 -1.30
C PHE A 20 3.29 -8.98 -2.38
N ILE A 21 4.25 -8.05 -2.29
CA ILE A 21 5.37 -7.98 -3.23
C ILE A 21 6.23 -9.26 -3.11
N VAL A 22 6.60 -9.66 -1.90
CA VAL A 22 7.41 -10.87 -1.67
C VAL A 22 6.66 -12.12 -2.17
N GLY A 23 5.38 -12.25 -1.83
CA GLY A 23 4.53 -13.34 -2.31
C GLY A 23 4.43 -13.38 -3.83
N SER A 24 4.31 -12.23 -4.50
CA SER A 24 4.27 -12.16 -5.97
C SER A 24 5.56 -12.67 -6.64
N VAL A 25 6.70 -12.57 -5.96
CA VAL A 25 7.99 -13.07 -6.44
C VAL A 25 8.14 -14.57 -6.19
N LEU A 26 7.74 -15.05 -5.00
CA LEU A 26 7.96 -16.43 -4.56
C LEU A 26 6.95 -17.42 -5.14
N TYR A 27 5.68 -17.05 -5.30
CA TYR A 27 4.66 -17.99 -5.75
C TYR A 27 4.69 -18.21 -7.28
N LYS A 28 4.88 -19.47 -7.69
CA LYS A 28 4.76 -19.93 -9.08
C LYS A 28 3.51 -20.83 -9.25
N GLY A 29 2.96 -20.90 -10.46
CA GLY A 29 1.82 -21.77 -10.80
C GLY A 29 0.44 -21.13 -10.54
N ARG A 30 -0.61 -21.95 -10.36
CA ARG A 30 -2.02 -21.48 -10.29
C ARG A 30 -2.30 -20.48 -9.15
N TYR A 31 -1.52 -20.52 -8.07
CA TYR A 31 -1.64 -19.57 -6.96
C TYR A 31 -1.16 -18.16 -7.34
N LYS A 32 -0.32 -18.01 -8.37
CA LYS A 32 0.16 -16.72 -8.89
C LYS A 32 -1.00 -15.82 -9.34
N ALA A 33 -2.02 -16.39 -10.00
CA ALA A 33 -3.15 -15.63 -10.52
C ALA A 33 -4.04 -15.05 -9.40
N ARG A 34 -4.41 -15.87 -8.40
CA ARG A 34 -5.18 -15.38 -7.25
C ARG A 34 -4.41 -14.36 -6.41
N PHE A 35 -3.11 -14.59 -6.19
CA PHE A 35 -2.28 -13.65 -5.44
C PHE A 35 -2.15 -12.29 -6.15
N LYS A 36 -2.14 -12.32 -7.49
CA LYS A 36 -2.09 -11.13 -8.35
C LYS A 36 -3.36 -10.29 -8.23
N GLU A 37 -4.53 -10.91 -8.32
CA GLU A 37 -5.83 -10.22 -8.21
C GLU A 37 -6.01 -9.59 -6.82
N VAL A 38 -5.74 -10.34 -5.76
CA VAL A 38 -5.86 -9.84 -4.38
C VAL A 38 -4.84 -8.72 -4.11
N GLY A 39 -3.60 -8.87 -4.59
CA GLY A 39 -2.57 -7.84 -4.46
C GLY A 39 -2.93 -6.55 -5.19
N MET A 40 -3.58 -6.64 -6.36
CA MET A 40 -4.09 -5.47 -7.08
C MET A 40 -5.22 -4.76 -6.33
N MET A 41 -6.18 -5.50 -5.77
CA MET A 41 -7.23 -4.88 -4.95
C MET A 41 -6.65 -4.19 -3.72
N ALA A 42 -5.71 -4.84 -3.02
CA ALA A 42 -5.01 -4.24 -1.89
C ALA A 42 -4.25 -2.96 -2.29
N ALA A 43 -3.57 -2.97 -3.44
CA ALA A 43 -2.85 -1.82 -3.96
C ALA A 43 -3.74 -0.61 -4.28
N ILE A 44 -5.04 -0.81 -4.55
CA ILE A 44 -6.03 0.26 -4.76
C ILE A 44 -6.65 0.71 -3.44
N VAL A 45 -7.06 -0.23 -2.59
CA VAL A 45 -7.76 0.07 -1.34
C VAL A 45 -6.84 0.71 -0.30
N CYS A 46 -5.60 0.23 -0.15
CA CYS A 46 -4.64 0.76 0.81
C CYS A 46 -4.37 2.27 0.65
N PRO A 47 -4.05 2.81 -0.54
CA PRO A 47 -3.80 4.24 -0.70
C PRO A 47 -5.05 5.09 -0.50
N ILE A 48 -6.25 4.59 -0.87
CA ILE A 48 -7.51 5.29 -0.61
C ILE A 48 -7.75 5.43 0.91
N LEU A 49 -7.63 4.32 1.65
CA LEU A 49 -7.77 4.33 3.11
C LEU A 49 -6.67 5.19 3.76
N SER A 50 -5.45 5.09 3.26
CA SER A 50 -4.30 5.87 3.73
C SER A 50 -4.52 7.38 3.53
N ALA A 51 -5.13 7.79 2.41
CA ALA A 51 -5.48 9.20 2.16
C ALA A 51 -6.57 9.70 3.10
N LYS A 52 -7.58 8.86 3.38
CA LYS A 52 -8.63 9.17 4.36
C LYS A 52 -8.05 9.38 5.76
N PHE A 53 -7.13 8.52 6.21
CA PHE A 53 -6.48 8.70 7.51
C PHE A 53 -5.55 9.92 7.53
N MET A 54 -4.88 10.21 6.43
CA MET A 54 -4.07 11.42 6.30
C MET A 54 -4.91 12.69 6.45
N TRP A 55 -6.11 12.68 5.87
CA TRP A 55 -7.09 13.76 6.01
C TRP A 55 -7.57 13.92 7.45
N ASP A 56 -7.93 12.80 8.11
CA ASP A 56 -8.36 12.81 9.51
C ASP A 56 -7.25 13.36 10.43
N ILE A 57 -5.99 12.98 10.22
CA ILE A 57 -4.83 13.53 10.96
C ILE A 57 -4.72 15.04 10.74
N GLY A 58 -4.96 15.52 9.52
CA GLY A 58 -4.96 16.95 9.20
C GLY A 58 -6.01 17.73 9.99
N ILE A 59 -7.24 17.21 10.05
CA ILE A 59 -8.33 17.82 10.84
C ILE A 59 -7.95 17.84 12.33
N ILE A 60 -7.49 16.71 12.87
CA ILE A 60 -7.11 16.61 14.29
C ILE A 60 -5.93 17.54 14.63
N ALA A 61 -4.97 17.68 13.71
CA ALA A 61 -3.85 18.59 13.86
C ALA A 61 -4.32 20.05 13.95
N ASP A 62 -5.23 20.45 13.05
CA ASP A 62 -5.83 21.79 13.04
C ASP A 62 -6.62 22.08 14.32
N GLU A 63 -7.50 21.15 14.73
CA GLU A 63 -8.31 21.27 15.95
C GLU A 63 -7.48 21.32 17.24
N THR A 64 -6.34 20.63 17.27
CA THR A 64 -5.45 20.61 18.44
C THR A 64 -4.38 21.70 18.40
N GLY A 65 -4.37 22.55 17.37
CA GLY A 65 -3.35 23.58 17.16
C GLY A 65 -1.94 23.00 17.01
N ARG A 66 -1.83 21.72 16.62
CA ARG A 66 -0.55 21.04 16.42
C ARG A 66 -0.21 21.10 14.94
N GLY A 67 1.05 21.36 14.62
CA GLY A 67 1.54 21.21 13.24
C GLY A 67 1.34 19.77 12.74
N GLY A 68 1.18 19.62 11.42
CA GLY A 68 0.99 18.30 10.79
C GLY A 68 2.11 17.30 11.12
N ASP A 69 1.80 16.00 11.06
CA ASP A 69 2.73 14.92 11.39
C ASP A 69 3.59 14.51 10.17
N PRO A 70 4.89 14.88 10.12
CA PRO A 70 5.72 14.63 8.94
C PRO A 70 6.03 13.13 8.75
N VAL A 71 6.02 12.36 9.85
CA VAL A 71 6.29 10.91 9.82
C VAL A 71 5.13 10.18 9.13
N SER A 72 3.89 10.50 9.50
CA SER A 72 2.69 9.94 8.88
C SER A 72 2.58 10.33 7.41
N SER A 73 3.02 11.54 7.06
CA SER A 73 3.13 12.00 5.67
C SER A 73 4.09 11.13 4.86
N LEU A 74 5.28 10.85 5.42
CA LEU A 74 6.26 10.00 4.77
C LEU A 74 5.75 8.56 4.60
N MET A 75 5.11 8.00 5.62
CA MET A 75 4.50 6.66 5.56
C MET A 75 3.42 6.57 4.48
N PHE A 76 2.59 7.61 4.30
CA PHE A 76 1.62 7.69 3.21
C PHE A 76 2.30 7.60 1.83
N PHE A 77 3.37 8.37 1.59
CA PHE A 77 4.09 8.30 0.32
C PHE A 77 4.73 6.92 0.09
N VAL A 78 5.23 6.27 1.14
CA VAL A 78 5.74 4.90 1.06
C VAL A 78 4.65 3.92 0.64
N ILE A 79 3.44 4.03 1.20
CA ILE A 79 2.28 3.20 0.82
C ILE A 79 1.92 3.41 -0.65
N VAL A 80 1.85 4.66 -1.11
CA VAL A 80 1.58 5.00 -2.52
C VAL A 80 2.67 4.40 -3.43
N GLY A 81 3.94 4.51 -3.06
CA GLY A 81 5.06 3.94 -3.81
C GLY A 81 5.04 2.41 -3.87
N LEU A 82 4.71 1.75 -2.76
CA LEU A 82 4.53 0.29 -2.70
C LEU A 82 3.36 -0.18 -3.56
N SER A 83 2.21 0.50 -3.48
CA SER A 83 1.05 0.24 -4.33
C SER A 83 1.39 0.38 -5.82
N PHE A 84 2.12 1.43 -6.20
CA PHE A 84 2.55 1.63 -7.58
C PHE A 84 3.54 0.56 -8.03
N SER A 85 4.45 0.15 -7.15
CA SER A 85 5.39 -0.94 -7.40
C SER A 85 4.65 -2.25 -7.67
N ILE A 86 3.64 -2.59 -6.87
CA ILE A 86 2.78 -3.75 -7.12
C ILE A 86 2.12 -3.64 -8.49
N PHE A 87 1.58 -2.47 -8.86
CA PHE A 87 0.97 -2.27 -10.17
C PHE A 87 1.96 -2.52 -11.33
N ILE A 88 3.19 -1.99 -11.23
CA ILE A 88 4.25 -2.19 -12.23
C ILE A 88 4.64 -3.67 -12.34
N PHE A 89 4.96 -4.32 -11.23
CA PHE A 89 5.37 -5.74 -11.23
C PHE A 89 4.29 -6.64 -11.82
N THR A 90 3.03 -6.29 -11.54
CA THR A 90 1.86 -7.01 -11.99
C THR A 90 1.63 -6.86 -13.51
N LYS A 91 1.85 -5.65 -14.05
CA LYS A 91 1.75 -5.36 -15.49
C LYS A 91 2.94 -5.91 -16.28
N SER A 92 4.16 -5.73 -15.79
CA SER A 92 5.38 -6.16 -16.48
C SER A 92 5.44 -7.68 -16.69
N ARG A 93 4.98 -8.49 -15.72
CA ARG A 93 4.90 -9.94 -15.90
C ARG A 93 3.77 -10.41 -16.82
N ALA A 94 2.70 -9.62 -16.99
CA ALA A 94 1.64 -9.97 -17.93
C ALA A 94 2.14 -9.94 -19.39
N ALA A 95 2.97 -8.96 -19.72
CA ALA A 95 3.56 -8.82 -21.06
C ALA A 95 4.56 -9.95 -21.41
N VAL A 96 5.22 -10.54 -20.41
CA VAL A 96 6.17 -11.64 -20.64
C VAL A 96 5.44 -12.98 -20.83
N ASP A 97 4.38 -13.24 -20.06
CA ASP A 97 3.61 -14.49 -20.17
C ASP A 97 2.84 -14.58 -21.52
N GLU A 98 2.57 -13.47 -22.22
CA GLU A 98 1.94 -13.44 -23.57
C GLU A 98 2.91 -13.75 -24.73
N THR A 99 4.22 -13.69 -24.53
CA THR A 99 5.21 -13.92 -25.61
C THR A 99 5.56 -15.38 -25.88
N TRP A 100 5.01 -16.30 -25.07
CA TRP A 100 5.26 -17.74 -25.16
C TRP A 100 3.99 -18.56 -25.47
N VAL A 101 2.96 -17.92 -26.02
CA VAL A 101 1.75 -18.58 -26.54
C VAL A 101 1.80 -18.62 -28.07
#